data_AF-A0A5S3SFI6-F1
#
_entry.id   AF-A0A5S3SFI6-F1
#
_cell.length_a   1.000
_cell.length_b   1.000
_cell.length_c   1.000
_cell.angle_alpha   90.00
_cell.angle_beta   90.00
_cell.angle_gamma   90.00
#
_symmetry.space_group_name_H-M   'P 1'
#
loop_
_entity.id
_entity.type
_entity.pdbx_description
1 polymer ?
#
loop_
_entity_poly.entity_id
_entity_poly.type
_entity_poly.pdbx_seq_one_letter_code
_entity_poly.pdbx_strand_id
1 'polypeptide(L)'
;MNSYKYFLIYDRNNKIIYGECIYWCCGEFDSVKQSDVTIRLKKKFKARFIVSNTRLDSIIDQQKIIKIGDGILLHYENSYDDFVTQRSDEAVFNPLIDRCCKLNMFVGRELDSKTYLSWVDEHKYLLEEIKTRFELDLLKRPELINSYTYYEPTRIVVNCRFIDKPAPRENRLPTKLIVKFYDEFTAYTQASYVLTGYCEGKEPAITEGKIANNEITIDFEESPDELEIKILNHGEVIYNSRHGFLRNIHINGRVIGDSVTLDNGSKVSKYSEMKTSV
;
A
#
# COMPACT_ATOMS: atom_id res chain seq x y z
N MET A 1 -1.33 -20.88 -2.96
CA MET A 1 -2.80 -21.10 -2.82
C MET A 1 -3.46 -19.74 -2.89
N ASN A 2 -4.51 -19.59 -3.69
CA ASN A 2 -5.13 -18.28 -3.92
C ASN A 2 -6.39 -18.20 -3.06
N SER A 3 -6.59 -17.06 -2.41
CA SER A 3 -7.74 -16.84 -1.54
C SER A 3 -8.24 -15.41 -1.66
N TYR A 4 -9.56 -15.26 -1.66
CA TYR A 4 -10.24 -14.00 -1.51
C TYR A 4 -10.43 -13.74 -0.02
N LYS A 5 -9.93 -12.60 0.46
CA LYS A 5 -10.12 -12.15 1.84
C LYS A 5 -11.05 -10.96 1.82
N TYR A 6 -12.19 -11.09 2.48
CA TYR A 6 -13.19 -10.04 2.58
C TYR A 6 -13.18 -9.44 3.98
N PHE A 7 -13.34 -8.13 4.06
CA PHE A 7 -13.72 -7.43 5.28
C PHE A 7 -14.95 -6.58 5.00
N LEU A 8 -16.05 -6.89 5.68
CA LEU A 8 -17.36 -6.27 5.44
C LEU A 8 -17.90 -5.71 6.74
N ILE A 9 -18.41 -4.49 6.70
CA ILE A 9 -19.20 -3.86 7.75
C ILE A 9 -20.58 -3.57 7.18
N TYR A 10 -21.62 -4.15 7.78
CA TYR A 10 -22.97 -4.07 7.26
C TYR A 10 -24.03 -3.98 8.36
N ASP A 11 -25.18 -3.43 7.99
CA ASP A 11 -26.31 -3.21 8.89
C ASP A 11 -27.16 -4.47 9.12
N ARG A 12 -28.21 -4.35 9.93
CA ARG A 12 -29.16 -5.44 10.21
C ARG A 12 -29.96 -5.92 9.00
N ASN A 13 -30.02 -5.12 7.94
CA ASN A 13 -30.69 -5.42 6.67
C ASN A 13 -29.69 -5.96 5.63
N ASN A 14 -28.49 -6.34 6.06
CA ASN A 14 -27.40 -6.81 5.22
C ASN A 14 -26.92 -5.78 4.17
N LYS A 15 -27.11 -4.49 4.42
CA LYS A 15 -26.57 -3.41 3.58
C LYS A 15 -25.16 -3.03 4.01
N ILE A 16 -24.25 -2.99 3.05
CA ILE A 16 -22.84 -2.63 3.26
C ILE A 16 -22.73 -1.13 3.60
N ILE A 17 -21.99 -0.82 4.67
CA ILE A 17 -21.43 0.51 4.94
C ILE A 17 -19.99 0.59 4.47
N TYR A 18 -19.23 -0.48 4.66
CA TYR A 18 -17.86 -0.56 4.18
C TYR A 18 -17.58 -1.99 3.78
N GLY A 19 -16.95 -2.18 2.62
CA GLY A 19 -16.56 -3.50 2.19
C GLY A 19 -15.27 -3.45 1.41
N GLU A 20 -14.45 -4.46 1.62
CA GLU A 20 -13.30 -4.69 0.77
C GLU A 20 -13.11 -6.17 0.53
N CYS A 21 -12.52 -6.48 -0.60
CA CYS A 21 -12.04 -7.80 -0.95
C CYS A 21 -10.66 -7.66 -1.55
N ILE A 22 -9.73 -8.50 -1.09
CA ILE A 22 -8.42 -8.64 -1.73
C ILE A 22 -8.29 -10.05 -2.28
N TYR A 23 -7.94 -10.14 -3.56
CA TYR A 23 -7.47 -11.38 -4.16
C TYR A 23 -6.02 -11.62 -3.72
N TRP A 24 -5.86 -12.48 -2.72
CA TRP A 24 -4.58 -12.76 -2.10
C TRP A 24 -3.99 -14.05 -2.66
N CYS A 25 -2.98 -13.90 -3.51
CA CYS A 25 -2.09 -14.99 -3.88
C CYS A 25 -1.07 -15.18 -2.74
N CYS A 26 -1.20 -16.26 -1.96
CA CYS A 26 -0.25 -16.55 -0.89
C CYS A 26 1.07 -17.06 -1.48
N GLY A 27 2.15 -16.31 -1.25
CA GLY A 27 3.52 -16.76 -1.44
C GLY A 27 4.05 -17.58 -0.27
N GLU A 28 5.33 -17.96 -0.32
CA GLU A 28 5.96 -18.84 0.67
C GLU A 28 5.98 -18.25 2.10
N PHE A 29 5.95 -16.92 2.22
CA PHE A 29 6.04 -16.21 3.50
C PHE A 29 4.69 -15.73 4.05
N ASP A 30 3.59 -15.96 3.32
CA ASP A 30 2.29 -15.43 3.71
C ASP A 30 1.60 -16.35 4.74
N SER A 31 1.13 -15.74 5.83
CA SER A 31 0.34 -16.46 6.85
C SER A 31 -1.05 -16.80 6.32
N VAL A 32 -1.39 -18.09 6.38
CA VAL A 32 -2.67 -18.63 5.94
C VAL A 32 -3.60 -18.75 7.15
N LYS A 33 -4.07 -17.62 7.69
CA LYS A 33 -5.12 -17.66 8.71
C LYS A 33 -6.49 -17.82 8.03
N GLN A 34 -7.06 -19.02 8.14
CA GLN A 34 -8.36 -19.38 7.57
C GLN A 34 -9.43 -19.42 8.66
N SER A 35 -9.91 -18.28 9.08
CA SER A 35 -11.06 -18.25 9.99
C SER A 35 -12.01 -17.15 9.58
N ASP A 36 -13.20 -17.56 9.18
CA ASP A 36 -14.34 -16.66 9.07
C ASP A 36 -14.72 -16.19 10.47
N VAL A 37 -14.80 -14.87 10.66
CA VAL A 37 -15.13 -14.28 11.95
C VAL A 37 -16.19 -13.23 11.75
N THR A 38 -17.28 -13.31 12.52
CA THR A 38 -18.28 -12.26 12.61
C THR A 38 -18.22 -11.61 13.98
N ILE A 39 -17.96 -10.31 14.02
CA ILE A 39 -17.90 -9.47 15.21
C ILE A 39 -19.15 -8.61 15.24
N ARG A 40 -19.88 -8.65 16.35
CA ARG A 40 -21.03 -7.75 16.56
C ARG A 40 -20.50 -6.37 16.93
N LEU A 41 -21.05 -5.35 16.28
CA LEU A 41 -20.78 -3.94 16.57
C LEU A 41 -22.02 -3.29 17.21
N LYS A 42 -21.89 -2.05 17.68
CA LYS A 42 -23.03 -1.26 18.19
C LYS A 42 -24.18 -1.17 17.17
N LYS A 43 -25.40 -0.85 17.66
CA LYS A 43 -26.61 -0.59 16.85
C LYS A 43 -26.99 -1.69 15.83
N LYS A 44 -26.69 -2.96 16.13
CA LYS A 44 -26.99 -4.13 15.28
C LYS A 44 -26.16 -4.19 13.97
N PHE A 45 -25.03 -3.49 13.91
CA PHE A 45 -24.05 -3.66 12.85
C PHE A 45 -23.21 -4.91 13.08
N LYS A 46 -22.64 -5.44 12.00
CA LYS A 46 -21.73 -6.58 12.04
C LYS A 46 -20.50 -6.27 11.20
N ALA A 47 -19.34 -6.59 11.73
CA ALA A 47 -18.10 -6.73 10.97
C ALA A 47 -17.89 -8.21 10.66
N ARG A 48 -17.56 -8.57 9.43
CA ARG A 48 -17.30 -9.94 9.02
C ARG A 48 -16.01 -10.02 8.22
N PHE A 49 -15.12 -10.90 8.68
CA PHE A 49 -13.95 -11.35 7.94
C PHE A 49 -14.29 -12.69 7.30
N ILE A 50 -14.05 -12.81 5.99
CA ILE A 50 -14.32 -14.04 5.24
C ILE A 50 -13.06 -14.41 4.47
N VAL A 51 -12.66 -15.67 4.53
CA VAL A 51 -11.58 -16.20 3.69
C VAL A 51 -12.13 -17.32 2.83
N SER A 52 -12.05 -17.15 1.51
CA SER A 52 -12.61 -18.11 0.55
C SER A 52 -11.61 -18.41 -0.56
N ASN A 53 -11.56 -19.65 -1.03
CA ASN A 53 -10.77 -20.01 -2.21
C ASN A 53 -11.49 -19.67 -3.52
N THR A 54 -12.73 -19.18 -3.44
CA THR A 54 -13.56 -18.76 -4.57
C THR A 54 -14.13 -17.37 -4.36
N ARG A 55 -14.36 -16.64 -5.44
CA ARG A 55 -14.96 -15.31 -5.38
C ARG A 55 -16.41 -15.42 -4.90
N LEU A 56 -16.74 -14.73 -3.81
CA LEU A 56 -18.06 -14.73 -3.17
C LEU A 56 -18.92 -13.52 -3.56
N ASP A 57 -18.30 -12.50 -4.16
CA ASP A 57 -18.99 -11.34 -4.69
C ASP A 57 -19.41 -11.56 -6.15
N SER A 58 -20.61 -11.10 -6.47
CA SER A 58 -21.17 -11.05 -7.82
C SER A 58 -21.59 -9.61 -8.10
N ILE A 59 -20.99 -9.01 -9.11
CA ILE A 59 -21.32 -7.66 -9.59
C ILE A 59 -22.37 -7.80 -10.69
N ILE A 60 -23.50 -7.11 -10.55
CA ILE A 60 -24.63 -7.12 -11.48
C ILE A 60 -24.81 -5.70 -12.00
N ASP A 61 -24.06 -5.35 -13.06
CA ASP A 61 -23.94 -3.96 -13.53
C ASP A 61 -25.26 -3.36 -14.00
N GLN A 62 -26.14 -4.15 -14.61
CA GLN A 62 -27.43 -3.67 -15.10
C GLN A 62 -28.35 -3.22 -13.95
N GLN A 63 -28.18 -3.80 -12.76
CA GLN A 63 -28.95 -3.48 -11.57
C GLN A 63 -28.19 -2.57 -10.61
N LYS A 64 -26.91 -2.29 -10.90
CA LYS A 64 -25.99 -1.58 -10.00
C LYS A 64 -25.95 -2.17 -8.60
N ILE A 65 -25.83 -3.50 -8.52
CA ILE A 65 -25.83 -4.25 -7.26
C ILE A 65 -24.57 -5.11 -7.17
N ILE A 66 -23.98 -5.15 -5.98
CA ILE A 66 -23.00 -6.17 -5.59
C ILE A 66 -23.66 -7.07 -4.56
N LYS A 67 -23.64 -8.38 -4.81
CA LYS A 67 -24.09 -9.41 -3.87
C LYS A 67 -22.90 -10.15 -3.32
N ILE A 68 -22.79 -10.29 -2.01
CA ILE A 68 -21.70 -11.01 -1.35
C ILE A 68 -22.27 -12.08 -0.43
N GLY A 69 -22.00 -13.35 -0.74
CA GLY A 69 -22.37 -14.49 0.11
C GLY A 69 -23.84 -14.48 0.56
N ASP A 70 -24.06 -14.53 1.89
CA ASP A 70 -25.34 -14.69 2.60
C ASP A 70 -26.33 -13.51 2.45
N GLY A 71 -26.53 -13.00 1.24
CA GLY A 71 -27.46 -11.91 0.95
C GLY A 71 -26.99 -10.54 1.44
N ILE A 72 -25.68 -10.33 1.60
CA ILE A 72 -25.09 -9.01 1.84
C ILE A 72 -25.05 -8.25 0.51
N LEU A 73 -25.49 -7.00 0.54
CA LEU A 73 -25.77 -6.21 -0.66
C LEU A 73 -25.19 -4.80 -0.56
N LEU A 74 -24.60 -4.34 -1.65
CA LEU A 74 -24.38 -2.92 -1.92
C LEU A 74 -25.17 -2.54 -3.19
N HIS A 75 -25.96 -1.48 -3.10
CA HIS A 75 -26.44 -0.77 -4.28
C HIS A 75 -25.46 0.36 -4.55
N TYR A 76 -24.86 0.38 -5.73
CA TYR A 76 -23.87 1.38 -6.12
C TYR A 76 -24.43 2.35 -7.17
N GLU A 77 -23.86 3.54 -7.28
CA GLU A 77 -24.20 4.51 -8.32
C GLU A 77 -23.02 4.63 -9.29
N ASN A 78 -21.82 4.76 -8.73
CA ASN A 78 -20.58 4.94 -9.47
C ASN A 78 -19.65 3.74 -9.28
N SER A 79 -18.86 3.46 -10.31
CA SER A 79 -17.77 2.50 -10.28
C SER A 79 -16.51 3.17 -10.82
N TYR A 80 -15.38 2.92 -10.17
CA TYR A 80 -14.09 3.50 -10.51
C TYR A 80 -13.07 2.37 -10.63
N ASP A 81 -12.33 2.38 -11.72
CA ASP A 81 -11.13 1.58 -11.88
C ASP A 81 -9.93 2.50 -11.65
N ASP A 82 -9.01 2.09 -10.80
CA ASP A 82 -7.81 2.85 -10.49
C ASP A 82 -6.65 1.88 -10.18
N PHE A 83 -5.45 2.43 -9.99
CA PHE A 83 -4.25 1.66 -9.75
C PHE A 83 -3.40 2.32 -8.66
N VAL A 84 -3.21 1.62 -7.55
CA VAL A 84 -2.38 2.08 -6.44
C VAL A 84 -0.91 2.02 -6.85
N THR A 85 -0.25 3.17 -6.87
CA THR A 85 1.19 3.29 -7.15
C THR A 85 2.00 3.28 -5.85
N GLN A 86 3.33 3.10 -5.96
CA GLN A 86 4.25 3.27 -4.82
C GLN A 86 5.08 4.54 -5.04
N ARG A 87 4.70 5.65 -4.42
CA ARG A 87 5.43 6.92 -4.59
C ARG A 87 5.88 7.49 -3.26
N SER A 88 7.05 8.12 -3.23
CA SER A 88 7.62 8.70 -2.00
C SER A 88 6.87 9.92 -1.46
N ASP A 89 5.98 10.52 -2.25
CA ASP A 89 5.19 11.71 -1.92
C ASP A 89 3.77 11.38 -1.42
N GLU A 90 3.37 10.10 -1.41
CA GLU A 90 2.03 9.70 -0.98
C GLU A 90 1.92 9.57 0.55
N ALA A 91 0.92 10.25 1.13
CA ALA A 91 0.58 10.13 2.55
C ALA A 91 -0.05 8.74 2.83
N VAL A 92 0.80 7.78 3.15
CA VAL A 92 0.45 6.36 3.31
C VAL A 92 -0.63 6.13 4.37
N PHE A 93 -1.71 5.42 3.99
CA PHE A 93 -2.45 4.56 4.92
C PHE A 93 -3.21 3.45 4.17
N ASN A 94 -2.91 2.16 4.42
CA ASN A 94 -3.82 1.11 4.97
C ASN A 94 -3.10 -0.28 4.98
N PRO A 95 -3.30 -1.12 6.02
CA PRO A 95 -2.34 -2.09 6.57
C PRO A 95 -2.31 -3.47 5.90
N LEU A 96 -2.84 -3.61 4.68
CA LEU A 96 -2.83 -4.89 3.95
C LEU A 96 -2.14 -4.81 2.58
N ILE A 97 -1.81 -3.61 2.09
CA ILE A 97 -1.49 -3.37 0.68
C ILE A 97 -0.31 -2.40 0.56
N ASP A 98 0.85 -2.82 1.05
CA ASP A 98 2.13 -2.15 0.75
C ASP A 98 2.63 -2.45 -0.68
N ARG A 99 1.74 -2.82 -1.63
CA ARG A 99 2.11 -3.24 -3.00
C ARG A 99 1.24 -2.55 -4.05
N CYS A 100 1.82 -2.33 -5.23
CA CYS A 100 1.09 -1.94 -6.43
C CYS A 100 -0.14 -2.85 -6.66
N CYS A 101 -1.31 -2.24 -6.86
CA CYS A 101 -2.59 -2.95 -6.84
C CYS A 101 -3.57 -2.34 -7.83
N LYS A 102 -4.17 -3.16 -8.69
CA LYS A 102 -5.38 -2.75 -9.42
C LYS A 102 -6.55 -2.70 -8.45
N LEU A 103 -7.36 -1.66 -8.55
CA LEU A 103 -8.52 -1.49 -7.68
C LEU A 103 -9.79 -1.20 -8.49
N ASN A 104 -10.86 -1.86 -8.10
CA ASN A 104 -12.20 -1.61 -8.63
C ASN A 104 -13.08 -1.22 -7.44
N MET A 105 -13.42 0.06 -7.36
CA MET A 105 -14.22 0.64 -6.27
C MET A 105 -15.63 0.91 -6.74
N PHE A 106 -16.60 0.53 -5.92
CA PHE A 106 -18.02 0.73 -6.14
C PHE A 106 -18.57 1.60 -5.03
N VAL A 107 -19.13 2.73 -5.38
CA VAL A 107 -19.60 3.74 -4.42
C VAL A 107 -21.11 3.77 -4.46
N GLY A 108 -21.71 3.55 -3.29
CA GLY A 108 -23.13 3.70 -3.02
C GLY A 108 -23.62 5.12 -3.26
N ARG A 109 -24.91 5.33 -3.06
CA ARG A 109 -25.48 6.68 -3.10
C ARG A 109 -24.74 7.60 -2.13
N GLU A 110 -24.20 8.69 -2.66
CA GLU A 110 -23.53 9.69 -1.85
C GLU A 110 -24.49 10.22 -0.79
N LEU A 111 -24.00 10.28 0.45
CA LEU A 111 -24.65 11.08 1.48
C LEU A 111 -24.37 12.54 1.12
N ASP A 112 -25.39 13.29 0.75
CA ASP A 112 -25.24 14.73 0.59
C ASP A 112 -24.71 15.37 1.89
N SER A 113 -24.11 16.56 1.82
CA SER A 113 -23.45 17.17 2.98
C SER A 113 -24.37 17.34 4.20
N LYS A 114 -25.68 17.50 4.00
CA LYS A 114 -26.66 17.64 5.08
C LYS A 114 -26.97 16.29 5.74
N THR A 115 -27.14 15.25 4.94
CA THR A 115 -27.43 13.88 5.41
C THR A 115 -26.19 13.21 5.97
N TYR A 116 -25.00 13.54 5.46
CA TYR A 116 -23.72 13.04 5.96
C TYR A 116 -23.49 13.42 7.43
N LEU A 117 -23.60 14.71 7.78
CA LEU A 117 -23.41 15.16 9.17
C LEU A 117 -24.40 14.49 10.12
N SER A 118 -25.68 14.44 9.74
CA SER A 118 -26.70 13.75 10.52
C SER A 118 -26.39 12.26 10.69
N TRP A 119 -25.90 11.60 9.64
CA TRP A 119 -25.55 10.19 9.69
C TRP A 119 -24.33 9.95 10.59
N VAL A 120 -23.30 10.80 10.48
CA VAL A 120 -22.11 10.75 11.34
C VAL A 120 -22.47 10.95 12.80
N ASP A 121 -23.30 11.95 13.12
CA ASP A 121 -23.74 12.19 14.49
C ASP A 121 -24.54 11.00 15.04
N GLU A 122 -25.41 10.41 14.21
CA GLU A 122 -26.13 9.20 14.57
C GLU A 122 -25.17 8.01 14.83
N HIS A 123 -24.12 7.86 14.02
CA HIS A 123 -23.24 6.69 14.02
C HIS A 123 -21.89 6.93 14.70
N LYS A 124 -21.69 8.06 15.39
CA LYS A 124 -20.42 8.45 16.01
C LYS A 124 -19.75 7.35 16.83
N TYR A 125 -20.53 6.66 17.67
CA TYR A 125 -20.00 5.56 18.49
C TYR A 125 -19.65 4.31 17.70
N LEU A 126 -20.34 4.06 16.58
CA LEU A 126 -20.01 2.96 15.67
C LEU A 126 -18.70 3.28 14.95
N LEU A 127 -18.57 4.50 14.41
CA LEU A 127 -17.37 4.95 13.71
C LEU A 127 -16.14 4.87 14.62
N GLU A 128 -16.26 5.26 15.89
CA GLU A 128 -15.15 5.17 16.83
C GLU A 128 -14.83 3.73 17.26
N GLU A 129 -15.83 2.84 17.32
CA GLU A 129 -15.61 1.41 17.53
C GLU A 129 -14.88 0.79 16.34
N ILE A 130 -15.26 1.15 15.10
CA ILE A 130 -14.61 0.67 13.87
C ILE A 130 -13.15 1.11 13.85
N LYS A 131 -12.88 2.40 14.07
CA LYS A 131 -11.53 2.96 14.14
C LYS A 131 -10.67 2.27 15.19
N THR A 132 -11.18 2.10 16.40
CA THR A 132 -10.39 1.53 17.51
C THR A 132 -10.11 0.04 17.32
N ARG A 133 -11.05 -0.72 16.74
CA ARG A 133 -10.92 -2.18 16.61
C ARG A 133 -10.24 -2.64 15.33
N PHE A 134 -10.36 -1.87 14.25
CA PHE A 134 -9.90 -2.27 12.92
C PHE A 134 -8.92 -1.27 12.31
N GLU A 135 -8.54 -0.22 13.06
CA GLU A 135 -7.67 0.87 12.60
C GLU A 135 -8.24 1.64 11.39
N LEU A 136 -9.53 1.47 11.08
CA LEU A 136 -10.21 2.09 9.95
C LEU A 136 -10.91 3.39 10.36
N ASP A 137 -10.28 4.53 10.05
CA ASP A 137 -10.83 5.86 10.36
C ASP A 137 -11.72 6.39 9.21
N LEU A 138 -12.97 5.91 9.17
CA LEU A 138 -13.97 6.32 8.16
C LEU A 138 -14.35 7.82 8.25
N LEU A 139 -14.06 8.50 9.37
CA LEU A 139 -14.29 9.95 9.49
C LEU A 139 -13.24 10.76 8.74
N LYS A 140 -12.00 10.27 8.73
CA LYS A 140 -10.92 10.84 7.91
C LYS A 140 -11.01 10.45 6.43
N ARG A 141 -11.73 9.37 6.13
CA ARG A 141 -11.91 8.80 4.80
C ARG A 141 -13.40 8.61 4.47
N PRO A 142 -14.19 9.69 4.43
CA PRO A 142 -15.64 9.60 4.18
C PRO A 142 -16.00 8.95 2.84
N GLU A 143 -15.10 9.02 1.85
CA GLU A 143 -15.23 8.37 0.55
C GLU A 143 -15.37 6.84 0.63
N LEU A 144 -14.93 6.24 1.73
CA LEU A 144 -15.06 4.80 1.97
C LEU A 144 -16.43 4.40 2.55
N ILE A 145 -17.25 5.36 2.97
CA ILE A 145 -18.59 5.08 3.49
C ILE A 145 -19.53 4.74 2.32
N ASN A 146 -20.34 3.70 2.52
CA ASN A 146 -21.18 3.04 1.53
C ASN A 146 -20.40 2.56 0.30
N SER A 147 -19.16 2.11 0.49
CA SER A 147 -18.32 1.63 -0.61
C SER A 147 -18.03 0.13 -0.51
N TYR A 148 -17.69 -0.45 -1.66
CA TYR A 148 -17.05 -1.76 -1.76
C TYR A 148 -15.86 -1.68 -2.71
N THR A 149 -14.68 -2.12 -2.28
CA THR A 149 -13.48 -2.11 -3.11
C THR A 149 -12.91 -3.50 -3.30
N TYR A 150 -12.64 -3.88 -4.54
CA TYR A 150 -11.90 -5.08 -4.89
C TYR A 150 -10.45 -4.73 -5.24
N TYR A 151 -9.51 -5.44 -4.62
CA TYR A 151 -8.07 -5.24 -4.75
C TYR A 151 -7.42 -6.47 -5.38
N GLU A 152 -6.62 -6.26 -6.41
CA GLU A 152 -5.79 -7.26 -7.06
C GLU A 152 -4.31 -6.83 -7.07
N PRO A 153 -3.51 -7.28 -6.09
CA PRO A 153 -2.09 -6.94 -6.01
C PRO A 153 -1.29 -7.63 -7.11
N THR A 154 -0.39 -6.89 -7.77
CA THR A 154 0.43 -7.43 -8.88
C THR A 154 1.55 -8.37 -8.40
N ARG A 155 1.97 -8.28 -7.13
CA ARG A 155 3.01 -9.14 -6.51
C ARG A 155 4.34 -9.19 -7.29
N ILE A 156 4.69 -8.09 -7.95
CA ILE A 156 6.03 -7.84 -8.50
C ILE A 156 6.83 -7.03 -7.48
N VAL A 157 8.07 -7.45 -7.23
CA VAL A 157 9.05 -6.72 -6.42
C VAL A 157 10.19 -6.29 -7.34
N VAL A 158 10.53 -5.00 -7.30
CA VAL A 158 11.63 -4.45 -8.08
C VAL A 158 12.74 -4.00 -7.12
N ASN A 159 13.92 -4.60 -7.27
CA ASN A 159 15.09 -4.27 -6.45
C ASN A 159 16.10 -3.49 -7.29
N CYS A 160 16.39 -2.27 -6.86
CA CYS A 160 17.37 -1.40 -7.52
C CYS A 160 18.56 -1.19 -6.59
N ARG A 161 19.78 -1.37 -7.10
CA ARG A 161 21.00 -1.01 -6.35
C ARG A 161 22.08 -0.48 -7.29
N PHE A 162 22.83 0.51 -6.82
CA PHE A 162 24.05 0.90 -7.50
C PHE A 162 25.16 -0.13 -7.27
N ILE A 163 25.89 -0.48 -8.34
CA ILE A 163 26.97 -1.47 -8.33
C ILE A 163 28.36 -0.83 -8.38
N ASP A 164 28.44 0.45 -8.74
CA ASP A 164 29.68 1.22 -8.87
C ASP A 164 29.85 2.21 -7.73
N LYS A 165 29.66 1.77 -6.48
CA LYS A 165 29.77 2.65 -5.31
C LYS A 165 31.13 3.36 -5.26
N PRO A 166 31.17 4.67 -4.97
CA PRO A 166 32.42 5.41 -4.81
C PRO A 166 33.27 4.83 -3.69
N ALA A 167 34.59 4.84 -3.86
CA ALA A 167 35.52 4.44 -2.80
C ALA A 167 35.47 5.45 -1.63
N PRO A 168 35.88 5.06 -0.40
CA PRO A 168 35.98 5.99 0.71
C PRO A 168 36.86 7.20 0.34
N ARG A 169 36.28 8.42 0.39
CA ARG A 169 36.88 9.73 0.00
C ARG A 169 36.74 10.13 -1.48
N GLU A 170 36.08 9.33 -2.32
CA GLU A 170 35.67 9.79 -3.64
C GLU A 170 34.38 10.62 -3.55
N ASN A 171 34.39 11.82 -4.13
CA ASN A 171 33.23 12.72 -4.17
C ASN A 171 32.32 12.49 -5.39
N ARG A 172 32.46 11.36 -6.10
CA ARG A 172 31.60 11.02 -7.23
C ARG A 172 30.32 10.33 -6.72
N LEU A 173 29.22 10.52 -7.44
CA LEU A 173 28.00 9.74 -7.22
C LEU A 173 28.04 8.46 -8.08
N PRO A 174 27.39 7.36 -7.65
CA PRO A 174 27.30 6.15 -8.45
C PRO A 174 26.37 6.34 -9.65
N THR A 175 26.70 5.76 -10.80
CA THR A 175 25.93 5.92 -12.05
C THR A 175 25.50 4.59 -12.66
N LYS A 176 26.01 3.45 -12.18
CA LYS A 176 25.68 2.11 -12.69
C LYS A 176 24.69 1.42 -11.78
N LEU A 177 23.47 1.27 -12.27
CA LEU A 177 22.37 0.65 -11.54
C LEU A 177 22.14 -0.76 -12.05
N ILE A 178 22.02 -1.72 -11.12
CA ILE A 178 21.44 -3.03 -11.43
C ILE A 178 20.01 -3.06 -10.92
N VAL A 179 19.10 -3.49 -11.79
CA VAL A 179 17.67 -3.61 -11.50
C VAL A 179 17.28 -5.07 -11.65
N LYS A 180 16.63 -5.60 -10.62
CA LYS A 180 16.12 -6.97 -10.61
C LYS A 180 14.62 -6.99 -10.47
N PHE A 181 13.97 -7.77 -11.32
CA PHE A 181 12.52 -7.97 -11.31
C PHE A 181 12.23 -9.34 -10.71
N TYR A 182 11.40 -9.35 -9.67
CA TYR A 182 10.93 -10.56 -9.02
C TYR A 182 9.41 -10.63 -9.18
N ASP A 183 8.98 -11.40 -10.16
CA ASP A 183 7.57 -11.79 -10.32
C ASP A 183 7.33 -13.07 -9.51
N GLU A 184 6.78 -12.89 -8.31
CA GLU A 184 6.65 -13.94 -7.30
C GLU A 184 5.87 -15.16 -7.80
N PHE A 185 4.92 -14.97 -8.73
CA PHE A 185 4.07 -16.03 -9.26
C PHE A 185 4.35 -16.33 -10.74
N THR A 186 5.36 -15.71 -11.35
CA THR A 186 5.67 -15.84 -12.78
C THR A 186 4.45 -15.59 -13.70
N ALA A 187 3.53 -14.72 -13.27
CA ALA A 187 2.29 -14.43 -13.99
C ALA A 187 2.49 -13.45 -15.16
N TYR A 188 3.58 -12.69 -15.18
CA TYR A 188 3.82 -11.55 -16.06
C TYR A 188 5.07 -11.72 -16.93
N THR A 189 5.41 -12.95 -17.33
CA THR A 189 6.62 -13.26 -18.11
C THR A 189 6.74 -12.52 -19.44
N GLN A 190 5.65 -12.00 -20.00
CA GLN A 190 5.64 -11.20 -21.24
C GLN A 190 5.61 -9.69 -20.99
N ALA A 191 5.58 -9.24 -19.73
CA ALA A 191 5.51 -7.83 -19.42
C ALA A 191 6.81 -7.08 -19.78
N SER A 192 6.63 -5.80 -20.08
CA SER A 192 7.70 -4.86 -20.40
C SER A 192 7.90 -3.88 -19.26
N TYR A 193 9.09 -3.29 -19.16
CA TYR A 193 9.35 -2.19 -18.23
C TYR A 193 9.72 -0.93 -19.00
N VAL A 194 9.40 0.21 -18.38
CA VAL A 194 9.92 1.53 -18.71
C VAL A 194 10.53 2.08 -17.44
N LEU A 195 11.84 2.33 -17.47
CA LEU A 195 12.59 2.90 -16.36
C LEU A 195 13.05 4.30 -16.73
N THR A 196 12.77 5.25 -15.85
CA THR A 196 13.03 6.67 -16.04
C THR A 196 13.91 7.18 -14.91
N GLY A 197 15.12 7.62 -15.21
CA GLY A 197 16.01 8.31 -14.28
C GLY A 197 15.82 9.82 -14.40
N TYR A 198 15.49 10.49 -13.30
CA TYR A 198 15.33 11.93 -13.24
C TYR A 198 16.56 12.59 -12.63
N CYS A 199 17.07 13.63 -13.28
CA CYS A 199 18.11 14.52 -12.76
C CYS A 199 17.59 15.96 -12.80
N GLU A 200 17.86 16.74 -11.76
CA GLU A 200 17.44 18.15 -11.70
C GLU A 200 17.98 18.95 -12.90
N GLY A 201 17.08 19.68 -13.57
CA GLY A 201 17.43 20.56 -14.70
C GLY A 201 17.79 19.85 -16.01
N LYS A 202 17.54 18.54 -16.13
CA LYS A 202 17.81 17.76 -17.34
C LYS A 202 16.62 16.94 -17.82
N GLU A 203 16.67 16.55 -19.09
CA GLU A 203 15.71 15.60 -19.64
C GLU A 203 15.89 14.22 -18.99
N PRO A 204 14.79 13.49 -18.68
CA PRO A 204 14.89 12.19 -18.05
C PRO A 204 15.55 11.14 -18.97
N ALA A 205 16.40 10.31 -18.38
CA ALA A 205 17.00 9.18 -19.07
C ALA A 205 16.03 7.98 -19.06
N ILE A 206 15.63 7.51 -20.24
CA ILE A 206 14.63 6.44 -20.39
C ILE A 206 15.29 5.15 -20.88
N THR A 207 14.99 4.03 -20.23
CA THR A 207 15.41 2.69 -20.65
C THR A 207 14.21 1.75 -20.66
N GLU A 208 14.03 1.03 -21.75
CA GLU A 208 12.90 0.10 -21.93
C GLU A 208 13.39 -1.33 -22.16
N GLY A 209 12.57 -2.31 -21.81
CA GLY A 209 12.90 -3.71 -22.03
C GLY A 209 11.82 -4.67 -21.53
N LYS A 210 12.20 -5.94 -21.37
CA LYS A 210 11.32 -7.00 -20.86
C LYS A 210 11.73 -7.42 -19.46
N ILE A 211 10.75 -7.66 -18.58
CA ILE A 211 11.05 -8.12 -17.21
C ILE A 211 11.56 -9.56 -17.17
N ALA A 212 11.33 -10.35 -18.22
CA ALA A 212 11.80 -11.73 -18.36
C ALA A 212 13.32 -11.90 -18.23
N ASN A 213 14.09 -10.82 -18.43
CA ASN A 213 15.53 -10.85 -18.28
C ASN A 213 15.97 -10.99 -16.81
N ASN A 214 15.05 -10.83 -15.84
CA ASN A 214 15.21 -10.90 -14.37
C ASN A 214 16.21 -9.92 -13.75
N GLU A 215 17.25 -9.53 -14.48
CA GLU A 215 18.31 -8.63 -14.10
C GLU A 215 18.75 -7.81 -15.32
N ILE A 216 18.86 -6.50 -15.14
CA ILE A 216 19.37 -5.56 -16.15
C ILE A 216 20.40 -4.64 -15.50
N THR A 217 21.38 -4.21 -16.28
CA THR A 217 22.34 -3.18 -15.88
C THR A 217 22.10 -1.94 -16.73
N ILE A 218 22.02 -0.80 -16.07
CA ILE A 218 21.81 0.51 -16.67
C ILE A 218 23.00 1.38 -16.29
N ASP A 219 23.56 2.07 -17.27
CA ASP A 219 24.65 3.02 -17.10
C ASP A 219 24.07 4.41 -17.38
N PHE A 220 23.91 5.21 -16.34
CA PHE A 220 23.48 6.59 -16.48
C PHE A 220 24.69 7.49 -16.76
N GLU A 221 24.50 8.56 -17.54
CA GLU A 221 25.55 9.58 -17.70
C GLU A 221 25.83 10.30 -16.36
N GLU A 222 24.78 10.49 -15.54
CA GLU A 222 24.85 11.07 -14.20
C GLU A 222 23.94 10.31 -13.23
N SER A 223 24.27 10.37 -11.94
CA SER A 223 23.46 9.72 -10.90
C SER A 223 22.06 10.34 -10.84
N PRO A 224 20.98 9.57 -11.04
CA PRO A 224 19.63 10.11 -10.88
C PRO A 224 19.33 10.54 -9.44
N ASP A 225 18.55 11.61 -9.30
CA ASP A 225 17.93 12.04 -8.05
C ASP A 225 16.77 11.11 -7.67
N GLU A 226 15.96 10.75 -8.67
CA GLU A 226 14.82 9.85 -8.54
C GLU A 226 14.79 8.83 -9.67
N LEU A 227 14.21 7.66 -9.37
CA LEU A 227 13.95 6.60 -10.31
C LEU A 227 12.45 6.31 -10.35
N GLU A 228 11.85 6.32 -11.53
CA GLU A 228 10.52 5.75 -11.77
C GLU A 228 10.66 4.45 -12.56
N ILE A 229 9.92 3.42 -12.14
CA ILE A 229 9.81 2.14 -12.85
C ILE A 229 8.34 1.84 -13.06
N LYS A 230 7.96 1.74 -14.33
CA LYS A 230 6.65 1.27 -14.77
C LYS A 230 6.79 -0.11 -15.40
N ILE A 231 5.89 -1.03 -15.07
CA ILE A 231 5.79 -2.33 -15.75
C ILE A 231 4.43 -2.38 -16.43
N LEU A 232 4.45 -2.73 -17.72
CA LEU A 232 3.27 -2.83 -18.55
C LEU A 232 3.05 -4.26 -19.02
N ASN A 233 1.83 -4.74 -18.84
CA ASN A 233 1.37 -6.01 -19.40
C ASN A 233 0.23 -5.75 -20.38
N HIS A 234 0.40 -6.16 -21.63
CA HIS A 234 -0.56 -5.89 -22.72
C HIS A 234 -0.99 -4.41 -22.84
N GLY A 235 -0.08 -3.49 -22.53
CA GLY A 235 -0.33 -2.04 -22.59
C GLY A 235 -0.94 -1.44 -21.31
N GLU A 236 -1.37 -2.26 -20.35
CA GLU A 236 -1.86 -1.79 -19.05
C GLU A 236 -0.71 -1.70 -18.04
N VAL A 237 -0.68 -0.62 -17.26
CA VAL A 237 0.28 -0.46 -16.16
C VAL A 237 -0.12 -1.39 -15.02
N ILE A 238 0.78 -2.30 -14.67
CA ILE A 238 0.59 -3.27 -13.58
C ILE A 238 1.54 -3.03 -12.41
N TYR A 239 2.54 -2.19 -12.58
CA TYR A 239 3.43 -1.74 -11.52
C TYR A 239 3.87 -0.32 -11.83
N ASN A 240 3.89 0.55 -10.82
CA ASN A 240 4.48 1.88 -10.94
C ASN A 240 5.05 2.30 -9.59
N SER A 241 6.36 2.49 -9.56
CA SER A 241 7.09 2.92 -8.38
C SER A 241 7.95 4.12 -8.74
N ARG A 242 7.97 5.15 -7.88
CA ARG A 242 8.85 6.31 -8.01
C ARG A 242 9.46 6.68 -6.67
N HIS A 243 10.79 6.60 -6.58
CA HIS A 243 11.52 6.85 -5.34
C HIS A 243 12.84 7.58 -5.59
N GLY A 244 13.20 8.46 -4.64
CA GLY A 244 14.54 9.00 -4.52
C GLY A 244 15.52 8.00 -3.89
N PHE A 245 16.81 8.20 -4.13
CA PHE A 245 17.85 7.37 -3.50
C PHE A 245 18.31 7.95 -2.16
N LEU A 246 18.42 7.08 -1.15
CA LEU A 246 19.14 7.41 0.07
C LEU A 246 20.64 7.52 -0.23
N ARG A 247 21.15 8.75 -0.24
CA ARG A 247 22.56 9.02 -0.56
C ARG A 247 23.50 8.71 0.60
N ASN A 248 23.12 9.09 1.83
CA ASN A 248 23.90 8.86 3.04
C ASN A 248 22.97 8.70 4.24
N ILE A 249 23.25 7.73 5.11
CA ILE A 249 22.58 7.60 6.41
C ILE A 249 23.60 7.94 7.50
N HIS A 250 23.37 9.05 8.21
CA HIS A 250 24.20 9.44 9.34
C HIS A 250 23.57 8.91 10.63
N ILE A 251 24.17 7.87 11.21
CA ILE A 251 23.75 7.35 12.51
C ILE A 251 24.62 7.98 13.58
N ASN A 252 24.03 8.89 14.36
CA ASN A 252 24.68 9.48 15.53
C ASN A 252 24.15 8.78 16.78
N GLY A 253 25.00 7.96 17.41
CA GLY A 253 24.70 7.31 18.68
C GLY A 253 25.27 8.10 19.84
N ARG A 254 24.44 8.40 20.85
CA ARG A 254 24.90 8.89 22.16
C ARG A 254 24.76 7.77 23.18
N VAL A 255 25.87 7.30 23.72
CA VAL A 255 25.86 6.38 24.85
C VAL A 255 25.86 7.24 26.12
N ILE A 256 24.73 7.24 26.82
CA ILE A 256 24.62 7.87 28.14
C ILE A 256 25.24 6.90 29.14
N GLY A 257 26.40 7.25 29.68
CA GLY A 257 27.03 6.52 30.78
C GLY A 257 26.47 6.95 32.14
N ASP A 258 27.19 6.62 33.21
CA ASP A 258 26.76 6.91 34.58
C ASP A 258 26.44 8.40 34.81
N SER A 259 25.30 8.65 35.46
CA SER A 259 24.89 9.99 35.88
C SER A 259 25.28 10.21 37.34
N VAL A 260 25.95 11.32 37.62
CA VAL A 260 26.22 11.78 39.00
C VAL A 260 25.21 12.86 39.36
N THR A 261 24.54 12.73 40.51
CA THR A 261 23.67 13.78 41.04
C THR A 261 24.51 14.70 41.92
N LEU A 262 24.58 15.98 41.56
CA LEU A 262 25.30 17.01 42.32
C LEU A 262 24.48 17.43 43.55
N ASP A 263 25.15 18.03 44.54
CA ASP A 263 24.55 18.41 45.83
C ASP A 263 23.38 19.41 45.72
N ASN A 264 23.28 20.12 44.59
CA ASN A 264 22.15 21.01 44.27
C ASN A 264 20.95 20.30 43.60
N GLY A 265 20.97 18.96 43.54
CA GLY A 265 19.92 18.14 42.93
C GLY A 265 20.01 18.00 41.41
N SER A 266 20.98 18.64 40.74
CA SER A 266 21.15 18.52 39.29
C SER A 266 21.89 17.25 38.90
N LYS A 267 21.45 16.57 37.83
CA LYS A 267 22.11 15.36 37.31
C LYS A 267 23.02 15.71 36.15
N VAL A 268 24.31 15.34 36.26
CA VAL A 268 25.28 15.45 35.17
C VAL A 268 25.62 14.05 34.69
N SER A 269 25.38 13.79 33.40
CA SER A 269 25.67 12.50 32.77
C SER A 269 26.91 12.61 31.91
N LYS A 270 27.83 11.64 32.02
CA LYS A 270 28.91 11.49 31.04
C LYS A 270 28.32 10.86 29.78
N TYR A 271 28.64 11.42 28.62
CA TYR A 271 28.30 10.81 27.34
C TYR A 271 29.54 10.66 26.48
N SER A 272 29.55 9.61 25.67
CA SER A 272 30.50 9.42 24.58
C SER A 272 29.72 9.39 23.26
N GLU A 273 30.21 10.15 22.28
CA GLU A 273 29.65 10.12 20.92
C GLU A 273 30.31 8.99 20.13
N MET A 274 29.50 8.06 19.62
CA MET A 274 29.94 7.15 18.57
C MET A 274 29.49 7.71 17.22
N LYS A 275 30.46 7.97 16.34
CA LYS A 275 30.20 8.32 14.94
C LYS A 275 30.51 7.11 14.08
N THR A 276 29.49 6.59 13.42
CA THR A 276 29.63 5.52 12.42
C THR A 276 28.93 5.97 11.15
N SER A 277 29.67 6.01 10.04
CA SER A 277 29.15 6.28 8.70
C SER A 277 29.03 4.97 7.94
N VAL A 278 27.88 4.72 7.32
CA VAL A 278 27.63 3.58 6.40
C VAL A 278 27.09 4.10 5.09
#